data_AF-A0A9P6WH90-F1
#
_entry.id   AF-A0A9P6WH90-F1
#
_cell.length_a   1.000
_cell.length_b   1.000
_cell.length_c   1.000
_cell.angle_alpha   90.00
_cell.angle_beta   90.00
_cell.angle_gamma   90.00
#
_symmetry.space_group_name_H-M   'P 1'
#
loop_
_entity.id
_entity.type
_entity.pdbx_description
1 polymer ?
#
loop_
_entity_poly.entity_id
_entity_poly.type
_entity_poly.pdbx_seq_one_letter_code
_entity_poly.pdbx_strand_id
1 'polypeptide(L)'
;MSNHKEVLDKASLELREVYIVIKKYFYTSDDRQQVQYEDIIDELFNQIELKFSMIESQLLPTLPTNNEKNNFEFELYKSTERYNDLRSMYRSKKIDEKVKYLETLYLKSFDNSELQLDDSKESEESSRMDETKNRYTSIDDAQLEELSAQEKLLQQNSILTDKLQNVNALMKSTLLAGEINLSELELSTNSLSSSIPVSLSSMAMATTIISSSCIESSTITSMASMATEITTEAVTEILHQIRKDEL
;
A
#
# COMPACT_ATOMS: atom_id res chain seq x y z
N MET A 1 -12.15 4.25 32.02
CA MET A 1 -10.87 4.65 31.42
C MET A 1 -9.87 3.51 31.22
N SER A 2 -9.86 2.45 32.03
CA SER A 2 -8.94 1.30 31.83
C SER A 2 -9.10 0.60 30.48
N ASN A 3 -10.35 0.42 30.01
CA ASN A 3 -10.65 -0.40 28.83
C ASN A 3 -10.19 0.23 27.50
N HIS A 4 -10.35 1.55 27.32
CA HIS A 4 -9.95 2.24 26.07
C HIS A 4 -8.45 2.17 25.82
N LYS A 5 -7.65 2.41 26.86
CA LYS A 5 -6.19 2.34 26.78
C LYS A 5 -5.69 0.91 26.59
N GLU A 6 -6.32 -0.06 27.25
CA GLU A 6 -6.00 -1.48 27.11
C GLU A 6 -6.21 -2.00 25.68
N VAL A 7 -7.26 -1.55 24.99
CA VAL A 7 -7.51 -1.92 23.58
C VAL A 7 -6.43 -1.35 22.65
N LEU A 8 -6.00 -0.10 22.87
CA LEU A 8 -4.94 0.53 22.07
C LEU A 8 -3.56 -0.07 22.37
N ASP A 9 -3.27 -0.39 23.62
CA ASP A 9 -2.03 -1.07 24.03
C ASP A 9 -1.96 -2.48 23.41
N LYS A 10 -3.10 -3.19 23.36
CA LYS A 10 -3.20 -4.50 22.70
C LYS A 10 -2.97 -4.39 21.19
N ALA A 11 -3.57 -3.41 20.52
CA ALA A 11 -3.32 -3.17 19.09
C ALA A 11 -1.84 -2.81 18.81
N SER A 12 -1.21 -2.05 19.72
CA SER A 12 0.21 -1.73 19.64
C SER A 12 1.12 -2.94 19.81
N LEU A 13 0.72 -3.90 20.66
CA LEU A 13 1.44 -5.17 20.82
C LEU A 13 1.35 -6.02 19.55
N GLU A 14 0.17 -6.13 18.96
CA GLU A 14 -0.07 -6.88 17.72
C GLU A 14 0.67 -6.27 16.53
N LEU A 15 0.77 -4.94 16.44
CA LEU A 15 1.63 -4.28 15.45
C LEU A 15 3.10 -4.70 15.57
N ARG A 16 3.58 -4.90 16.81
CA ARG A 16 4.95 -5.38 17.05
C ARG A 16 5.10 -6.84 16.64
N GLU A 17 4.09 -7.67 16.88
CA GLU A 17 4.06 -9.05 16.41
C GLU A 17 4.09 -9.11 14.87
N VAL A 18 3.25 -8.32 14.20
CA VAL A 18 3.26 -8.16 12.74
C VAL A 18 4.64 -7.78 12.23
N TYR A 19 5.29 -6.80 12.84
CA TYR A 19 6.66 -6.43 12.47
C TYR A 19 7.64 -7.61 12.55
N ILE A 20 7.55 -8.43 13.60
CA ILE A 20 8.39 -9.62 13.77
C ILE A 20 8.11 -10.65 12.68
N VAL A 21 6.83 -10.91 12.36
CA VAL A 21 6.45 -11.85 11.31
C VAL A 21 6.89 -11.35 9.94
N ILE A 22 6.68 -10.07 9.61
CA ILE A 22 7.16 -9.47 8.35
C ILE A 22 8.69 -9.58 8.27
N LYS A 23 9.42 -9.33 9.36
CA LYS A 23 10.87 -9.53 9.35
C LYS A 23 11.27 -10.97 9.06
N LYS A 24 10.57 -11.97 9.62
CA LYS A 24 10.80 -13.39 9.29
C LYS A 24 10.49 -13.69 7.82
N TYR A 25 9.38 -13.17 7.30
CA TYR A 25 9.01 -13.27 5.89
C TYR A 25 10.13 -12.74 4.99
N PHE A 26 10.69 -11.56 5.30
CA PHE A 26 11.74 -10.94 4.51
C PHE A 26 13.02 -11.77 4.35
N TYR A 27 13.39 -12.53 5.38
CA TYR A 27 14.62 -13.33 5.43
C TYR A 27 14.40 -14.82 5.15
N THR A 28 13.16 -15.24 4.90
CA THR A 28 12.85 -16.62 4.51
C THR A 28 13.19 -16.81 3.03
N SER A 29 13.81 -17.93 2.69
CA SER A 29 14.12 -18.33 1.30
C SER A 29 13.37 -19.60 0.87
N ASP A 30 12.51 -20.12 1.75
CA ASP A 30 11.68 -21.29 1.50
C ASP A 30 10.27 -20.84 1.11
N ASP A 31 9.91 -21.06 -0.16
CA ASP A 31 8.61 -20.68 -0.75
C ASP A 31 7.42 -21.21 0.06
N ARG A 32 7.54 -22.38 0.70
CA ARG A 32 6.44 -22.97 1.49
C ARG A 32 6.22 -22.23 2.81
N GLN A 33 7.31 -21.84 3.47
CA GLN A 33 7.24 -21.06 4.70
C GLN A 33 6.78 -19.63 4.41
N GLN A 34 7.15 -19.12 3.24
CA GLN A 34 6.75 -17.81 2.79
C GLN A 34 5.23 -17.67 2.67
N VAL A 35 4.56 -18.63 2.01
CA VAL A 35 3.09 -18.67 1.91
C VAL A 35 2.43 -18.71 3.30
N GLN A 36 2.97 -19.50 4.22
CA GLN A 36 2.44 -19.55 5.59
C GLN A 36 2.56 -18.20 6.32
N TYR A 37 3.66 -17.48 6.09
CA TYR A 37 3.82 -16.15 6.65
C TYR A 37 2.88 -15.14 5.99
N GLU A 38 2.58 -15.26 4.69
CA GLU A 38 1.59 -14.39 4.04
C GLU A 38 0.21 -14.52 4.70
N ASP A 39 -0.29 -15.75 4.87
CA ASP A 39 -1.58 -16.01 5.51
C ASP A 39 -1.64 -15.43 6.94
N ILE A 40 -0.55 -15.59 7.71
CA ILE A 40 -0.44 -15.07 9.08
C ILE A 40 -0.41 -13.53 9.08
N ILE A 41 0.34 -12.92 8.17
CA ILE A 41 0.46 -11.46 8.08
C ILE A 41 -0.90 -10.85 7.70
N ASP A 42 -1.60 -11.44 6.73
CA ASP A 42 -2.89 -10.96 6.26
C ASP A 42 -3.97 -11.07 7.37
N GLU A 43 -3.98 -12.18 8.11
CA GLU A 43 -4.87 -12.34 9.28
C GLU A 43 -4.58 -11.30 10.37
N LEU A 44 -3.31 -11.07 10.70
CA LEU A 44 -2.95 -10.07 11.70
C LEU A 44 -3.30 -8.63 11.27
N PHE A 45 -3.13 -8.30 9.99
CA PHE A 45 -3.56 -7.00 9.48
C PHE A 45 -5.08 -6.81 9.58
N ASN A 46 -5.87 -7.84 9.23
CA ASN A 46 -7.33 -7.79 9.36
C ASN A 46 -7.76 -7.56 10.82
N GLN A 47 -7.10 -8.23 11.77
CA GLN A 47 -7.39 -8.05 13.20
C GLN A 47 -7.08 -6.63 13.68
N ILE A 48 -5.96 -6.06 13.23
CA ILE A 48 -5.57 -4.67 13.58
C ILE A 48 -6.54 -3.67 12.96
N GLU A 49 -6.91 -3.84 11.68
CA GLU A 49 -7.88 -2.96 11.01
C GLU A 49 -9.24 -2.96 11.72
N LEU A 50 -9.72 -4.13 12.14
CA LEU A 50 -10.98 -4.25 12.88
C LEU A 50 -10.91 -3.53 14.22
N LYS A 51 -9.77 -3.60 14.92
CA LYS A 51 -9.56 -2.90 16.19
C LYS A 51 -9.44 -1.40 16.03
N PHE A 52 -8.71 -0.91 15.04
CA PHE A 52 -8.66 0.52 14.75
C PHE A 52 -10.03 1.05 14.39
N SER A 53 -10.77 0.33 13.56
CA SER A 53 -12.16 0.67 13.22
C SER A 53 -13.05 0.73 14.48
N MET A 54 -12.92 -0.24 15.39
CA MET A 54 -13.65 -0.22 16.67
C MET A 54 -13.23 0.98 17.54
N ILE A 55 -11.93 1.29 17.61
CA ILE A 55 -11.43 2.43 18.39
C ILE A 55 -11.99 3.73 17.84
N GLU A 56 -11.93 3.95 16.53
CA GLU A 56 -12.37 5.19 15.87
C GLU A 56 -13.89 5.37 15.93
N SER A 57 -14.65 4.31 15.67
CA SER A 57 -16.12 4.40 15.55
C SER A 57 -16.87 4.30 16.87
N GLN A 58 -16.35 3.57 17.86
CA GLN A 58 -17.06 3.28 19.11
C GLN A 58 -16.40 3.89 20.33
N LEU A 59 -15.06 3.90 20.42
CA LEU A 59 -14.36 4.31 21.64
C LEU A 59 -14.03 5.80 21.64
N LEU A 60 -13.48 6.33 20.55
CA LEU A 60 -13.09 7.74 20.40
C LEU A 60 -14.25 8.73 20.64
N PRO A 61 -15.47 8.47 20.14
CA PRO A 61 -16.61 9.39 20.32
C PRO A 61 -17.12 9.42 21.77
N THR A 62 -16.86 8.36 22.54
CA THR A 62 -17.32 8.24 23.94
C THR A 62 -16.42 8.96 24.95
N LEU A 63 -15.22 9.37 24.53
CA LEU A 63 -14.27 10.06 25.38
C LEU A 63 -14.66 11.55 25.55
N PRO A 64 -14.66 12.09 26.78
CA PRO A 64 -14.89 13.50 27.02
C PRO A 64 -13.78 14.34 26.37
N THR A 65 -14.12 15.51 25.86
CA THR A 65 -13.15 16.46 25.26
C THR A 65 -12.26 17.05 26.36
N ASN A 66 -11.16 16.35 26.64
CA ASN A 66 -10.14 16.74 27.60
C ASN A 66 -8.74 16.40 27.05
N ASN A 67 -7.69 16.74 27.81
CA ASN A 67 -6.30 16.43 27.43
C ASN A 67 -6.05 14.92 27.28
N GLU A 68 -6.83 14.06 27.93
CA GLU A 68 -6.68 12.60 27.84
C GLU A 68 -7.20 12.07 26.50
N LYS A 69 -8.30 12.64 25.99
CA LYS A 69 -8.79 12.35 24.63
C LYS A 69 -7.75 12.75 23.57
N ASN A 70 -7.18 13.95 23.69
CA ASN A 70 -6.14 14.41 22.76
C ASN A 70 -4.91 13.50 22.79
N ASN A 71 -4.48 13.06 23.99
CA ASN A 71 -3.37 12.14 24.13
C ASN A 71 -3.69 10.75 23.55
N PHE A 72 -4.92 10.27 23.73
CA PHE A 72 -5.38 9.01 23.15
C PHE A 72 -5.47 9.07 21.61
N GLU A 73 -5.99 10.16 21.05
CA GLU A 73 -6.00 10.43 19.61
C GLU A 73 -4.59 10.47 19.03
N PHE A 74 -3.64 11.09 19.73
CA PHE A 74 -2.25 11.13 19.30
C PHE A 74 -1.58 9.75 19.28
N GLU A 75 -1.80 8.92 20.31
CA GLU A 75 -1.25 7.55 20.33
C GLU A 75 -1.94 6.63 19.31
N LEU A 76 -3.23 6.83 19.05
CA LEU A 76 -3.94 6.16 17.97
C LEU A 76 -3.33 6.54 16.61
N TYR A 77 -3.17 7.83 16.34
CA TYR A 77 -2.55 8.33 15.11
C TYR A 77 -1.17 7.71 14.86
N LYS A 78 -0.32 7.70 15.89
CA LYS A 78 1.02 7.09 15.82
C LYS A 78 0.98 5.58 15.55
N SER A 79 -0.02 4.89 16.09
CA SER A 79 -0.24 3.46 15.83
C SER A 79 -0.72 3.21 14.41
N THR A 80 -1.60 4.06 13.88
CA THR A 80 -2.07 4.02 12.50
C THR A 80 -0.95 4.30 11.50
N GLU A 81 -0.08 5.27 11.76
CA GLU A 81 1.11 5.52 10.94
C GLU A 81 2.04 4.30 10.89
N ARG A 82 2.33 3.69 12.05
CA ARG A 82 3.12 2.46 12.11
C ARG A 82 2.50 1.30 11.34
N TYR A 83 1.17 1.16 11.42
CA TYR A 83 0.44 0.17 10.63
C TYR A 83 0.66 0.39 9.12
N ASN A 84 0.52 1.63 8.66
CA ASN A 84 0.72 1.99 7.26
C ASN A 84 2.17 1.73 6.80
N ASP A 85 3.17 2.06 7.63
CA ASP A 85 4.57 1.77 7.35
C ASP A 85 4.83 0.27 7.19
N LEU A 86 4.29 -0.55 8.11
CA LEU A 86 4.44 -2.01 8.05
C LEU A 86 3.77 -2.60 6.80
N ARG A 87 2.58 -2.10 6.46
CA ARG A 87 1.86 -2.51 5.26
C ARG A 87 2.62 -2.15 4.00
N SER A 88 3.19 -0.95 3.94
CA SER A 88 4.05 -0.50 2.83
C SER A 88 5.30 -1.38 2.70
N MET A 89 5.97 -1.66 3.82
CA MET A 89 7.14 -2.53 3.86
C MET A 89 6.83 -3.95 3.34
N TYR A 90 5.72 -4.56 3.80
CA TYR A 90 5.30 -5.88 3.33
C TYR A 90 4.98 -5.88 1.83
N ARG A 91 4.26 -4.88 1.34
CA ARG A 91 3.94 -4.72 -0.09
C ARG A 91 5.19 -4.58 -0.96
N SER A 92 6.14 -3.75 -0.54
CA SER A 92 7.40 -3.54 -1.27
C SER A 92 8.13 -4.87 -1.48
N LYS A 93 8.19 -5.72 -0.45
CA LYS A 93 8.84 -7.03 -0.55
C LYS A 93 8.12 -7.98 -1.50
N LYS A 94 6.78 -8.03 -1.43
CA LYS A 94 5.97 -8.82 -2.39
C LYS A 94 6.22 -8.39 -3.83
N ILE A 95 6.37 -7.09 -4.08
CA ILE A 95 6.70 -6.56 -5.40
C ILE A 95 8.10 -7.01 -5.82
N ASP A 96 9.11 -6.85 -4.95
CA ASP A 96 10.50 -7.24 -5.25
C ASP A 96 10.61 -8.74 -5.62
N GLU A 97 9.86 -9.61 -4.94
CA GLU A 97 9.85 -11.05 -5.23
C GLU A 97 9.19 -11.38 -6.56
N LYS A 98 8.09 -10.71 -6.89
CA LYS A 98 7.45 -10.84 -8.20
C LYS A 98 8.35 -10.34 -9.33
N VAL A 99 9.09 -9.24 -9.11
CA VAL A 99 10.08 -8.73 -10.07
C VAL A 99 11.19 -9.76 -10.29
N LYS A 100 11.76 -10.33 -9.22
CA LYS A 100 12.77 -11.41 -9.34
C LYS A 100 12.26 -12.63 -10.07
N TYR A 101 11.02 -13.04 -9.81
CA TYR A 101 10.39 -14.14 -10.52
C TYR A 101 10.25 -13.84 -12.02
N LEU A 102 9.82 -12.61 -12.36
CA LEU A 102 9.71 -12.16 -13.74
C LEU A 102 11.08 -12.12 -14.45
N GLU A 103 12.11 -11.58 -13.79
CA GLU A 103 13.49 -11.59 -14.30
C GLU A 103 13.98 -13.03 -14.56
N THR A 104 13.69 -13.96 -13.65
CA THR A 104 14.06 -15.38 -13.81
C THR A 104 13.39 -16.01 -15.02
N LEU A 105 12.10 -15.71 -15.25
CA LEU A 105 11.40 -16.16 -16.45
C LEU A 105 11.99 -15.56 -17.73
N TYR A 106 12.36 -14.26 -17.68
CA TYR A 106 13.00 -13.59 -18.80
C TYR A 106 14.33 -14.25 -19.15
N LEU A 107 15.23 -14.47 -18.19
CA LEU A 107 16.51 -15.15 -18.43
C LEU A 107 16.32 -16.56 -18.99
N LYS A 108 15.41 -17.38 -18.43
CA LYS A 108 15.12 -18.74 -18.94
C LYS A 108 14.67 -18.74 -20.40
N SER A 109 13.96 -17.70 -20.84
CA SER A 109 13.52 -17.58 -22.24
C SER A 109 14.67 -17.26 -23.20
N PHE A 110 15.70 -16.55 -22.73
CA PHE A 110 16.93 -16.30 -23.49
C PHE A 110 17.77 -17.57 -23.62
N ASP A 111 18.01 -18.29 -22.52
CA ASP A 111 18.80 -19.53 -22.54
C ASP A 111 18.21 -20.56 -23.52
N ASN A 112 16.88 -20.71 -23.53
CA ASN A 112 16.19 -21.59 -24.48
C ASN A 112 16.27 -21.11 -25.94
N SER A 113 16.39 -19.80 -26.16
CA SER A 113 16.51 -19.23 -27.51
C SER A 113 17.94 -19.31 -28.06
N GLU A 114 18.95 -19.27 -27.18
CA GLU A 114 20.37 -19.37 -27.56
C GLU A 114 20.78 -20.81 -27.85
N LEU A 115 20.27 -21.79 -27.09
CA LEU A 115 20.52 -23.23 -27.31
C LEU A 115 20.01 -23.75 -28.66
N GLN A 116 18.98 -23.13 -29.27
CA GLN A 116 18.45 -23.58 -30.56
C GLN A 116 19.21 -23.03 -31.78
N LEU A 117 20.14 -22.09 -31.60
CA LEU A 117 20.92 -21.53 -32.70
C LEU A 117 22.21 -22.30 -32.99
N ASP A 118 22.78 -23.00 -32.00
CA ASP A 118 24.13 -23.58 -32.08
C ASP A 118 24.16 -24.98 -32.73
N ASP A 119 23.08 -25.78 -32.62
CA ASP A 119 22.99 -27.11 -33.23
C ASP A 119 22.88 -27.07 -34.79
N SER A 120 22.72 -25.88 -35.37
CA SER A 120 22.52 -25.72 -36.82
C SER A 120 23.83 -25.65 -37.63
N LYS A 121 25.01 -25.63 -36.99
CA LYS A 121 26.29 -25.36 -37.68
C LYS A 121 27.23 -26.56 -37.81
N GLU A 122 26.96 -27.71 -37.19
CA GLU A 122 27.92 -28.82 -37.17
C GLU A 122 27.72 -29.91 -38.26
N SER A 123 26.80 -29.76 -39.21
CA SER A 123 26.48 -30.85 -40.16
C SER A 123 27.02 -30.72 -41.60
N GLU A 124 27.84 -29.72 -41.93
CA GLU A 124 28.29 -29.49 -43.32
C GLU A 124 29.70 -30.03 -43.69
N GLU A 125 30.35 -30.88 -42.88
CA GLU A 125 31.71 -31.35 -43.22
C GLU A 125 31.93 -32.88 -43.13
N SER A 126 31.35 -33.61 -44.07
CA SER A 126 31.81 -34.93 -44.55
C SER A 126 30.92 -35.35 -45.74
N SER A 127 31.37 -35.54 -46.97
CA SER A 127 32.37 -36.54 -47.36
C SER A 127 32.74 -36.32 -48.84
N ARG A 128 34.04 -36.24 -49.16
CA ARG A 128 34.58 -36.58 -50.47
C ARG A 128 35.04 -38.04 -50.42
N MET A 129 34.51 -38.93 -51.27
CA MET A 129 35.20 -40.03 -51.97
C MET A 129 34.22 -41.02 -52.62
N ASP A 130 34.60 -41.44 -53.84
CA ASP A 130 34.23 -42.64 -54.61
C ASP A 130 32.83 -42.82 -55.20
N GLU A 131 32.68 -42.34 -56.43
CA GLU A 131 31.71 -42.85 -57.40
C GLU A 131 32.26 -44.09 -58.12
N THR A 132 31.80 -45.28 -57.73
CA THR A 132 31.62 -46.38 -58.68
C THR A 132 30.25 -47.03 -58.52
N LYS A 133 29.34 -46.61 -59.41
CA LYS A 133 28.15 -47.31 -59.90
C LYS A 133 27.45 -48.27 -58.93
N ASN A 134 26.31 -47.84 -58.38
CA ASN A 134 25.16 -48.72 -58.34
C ASN A 134 23.85 -48.00 -58.62
N ARG A 135 23.03 -48.68 -59.42
CA ARG A 135 21.82 -48.25 -60.08
C ARG A 135 20.65 -48.45 -59.12
N TYR A 136 20.25 -47.41 -58.38
CA TYR A 136 18.98 -47.39 -57.65
C TYR A 136 18.26 -46.08 -57.94
N THR A 137 17.03 -46.24 -58.42
CA THR A 137 15.93 -45.29 -58.53
C THR A 137 16.19 -43.89 -57.97
N SER A 138 16.33 -42.93 -58.87
CA SER A 138 16.25 -41.49 -58.61
C SER A 138 14.97 -41.21 -57.82
N ILE A 139 15.09 -41.01 -56.51
CA ILE A 139 14.23 -40.04 -55.85
C ILE A 139 14.62 -38.75 -56.55
N ASP A 140 13.68 -38.16 -57.31
CA ASP A 140 13.94 -36.94 -58.06
C ASP A 140 14.53 -35.92 -57.09
N ASP A 141 15.72 -35.37 -57.39
CA ASP A 141 16.37 -34.36 -56.54
C ASP A 141 15.40 -33.19 -56.22
N ALA A 142 14.43 -32.94 -57.10
CA ALA A 142 13.34 -32.00 -56.89
C ALA A 142 12.40 -32.36 -55.72
N GLN A 143 12.09 -33.64 -55.49
CA GLN A 143 11.31 -34.10 -54.34
C GLN A 143 12.09 -33.99 -53.03
N LEU A 144 13.41 -34.21 -53.09
CA LEU A 144 14.31 -34.00 -51.94
C LEU A 144 14.44 -32.52 -51.58
N GLU A 145 14.52 -31.64 -52.58
CA GLU A 145 14.54 -30.19 -52.38
C GLU A 145 13.20 -29.67 -51.84
N GLU A 146 12.07 -30.22 -52.31
CA GLU A 146 10.74 -29.89 -51.80
C GLU A 146 10.55 -30.35 -50.35
N LEU A 147 10.99 -31.57 -50.00
CA LEU A 147 10.96 -32.06 -48.62
C LEU A 147 11.84 -31.20 -47.69
N SER A 148 13.02 -30.80 -48.15
CA SER A 148 13.92 -29.88 -47.42
C SER A 148 13.27 -28.50 -47.19
N ALA A 149 12.60 -27.96 -48.21
CA ALA A 149 11.84 -26.72 -48.07
C ALA A 149 10.66 -26.86 -47.09
N GLN A 150 9.99 -28.01 -47.10
CA GLN A 150 8.86 -28.30 -46.22
C GLN A 150 9.30 -28.48 -44.76
N GLU A 151 10.44 -29.11 -44.53
CA GLU A 151 11.08 -29.22 -43.21
C GLU A 151 11.49 -27.84 -42.67
N LYS A 152 12.07 -27.00 -43.53
CA LYS A 152 12.42 -25.61 -43.17
C LYS A 152 11.19 -24.78 -42.79
N LEU A 153 10.07 -24.97 -43.48
CA LEU A 153 8.79 -24.33 -43.15
C LEU A 153 8.20 -24.85 -41.83
N LEU A 154 8.32 -26.14 -41.55
CA LEU A 154 7.93 -26.72 -40.26
C LEU A 154 8.76 -26.14 -39.11
N GLN A 155 10.08 -26.02 -39.31
CA GLN A 155 10.99 -25.40 -38.34
C GLN A 155 10.62 -23.93 -38.09
N GLN A 156 10.35 -23.17 -39.15
CA GLN A 156 9.90 -21.78 -39.04
C GLN A 156 8.56 -21.67 -38.31
N ASN A 157 7.61 -22.57 -38.58
CA ASN A 157 6.32 -22.61 -37.88
C ASN A 157 6.46 -22.98 -36.41
N SER A 158 7.40 -23.86 -36.06
CA SER A 158 7.72 -24.17 -34.65
C SER A 158 8.23 -22.91 -33.94
N ILE A 159 9.20 -22.21 -34.53
CA ILE A 159 9.77 -20.97 -33.99
C ILE A 159 8.69 -19.88 -33.86
N LEU A 160 7.80 -19.75 -34.86
CA LEU A 160 6.68 -18.83 -34.83
C LEU A 160 5.69 -19.18 -33.70
N THR A 161 5.43 -20.46 -33.50
CA THR A 161 4.55 -20.95 -32.42
C THR A 161 5.14 -20.62 -31.05
N ASP A 162 6.44 -20.84 -30.86
CA ASP A 162 7.13 -20.51 -29.61
C ASP A 162 7.15 -18.99 -29.35
N LYS A 163 7.39 -18.18 -30.40
CA LYS A 163 7.28 -16.72 -30.32
C LYS A 163 5.87 -16.27 -29.97
N LEU A 164 4.84 -16.89 -30.55
CA LEU A 164 3.44 -16.59 -30.23
C LEU A 164 3.08 -16.99 -28.80
N GLN A 165 3.59 -18.12 -28.31
CA GLN A 165 3.42 -18.50 -26.91
C GLN A 165 4.09 -17.51 -25.95
N ASN A 166 5.31 -17.07 -26.27
CA ASN A 166 6.02 -16.04 -25.50
C ASN A 166 5.29 -14.69 -25.50
N VAL A 167 4.78 -14.24 -26.66
CA VAL A 167 3.95 -13.02 -26.74
C VAL A 167 2.66 -13.18 -25.94
N ASN A 168 2.02 -14.34 -25.96
CA ASN A 168 0.81 -14.61 -25.20
C ASN A 168 1.08 -14.62 -23.68
N ALA A 169 2.19 -15.20 -23.24
CA ALA A 169 2.63 -15.15 -21.85
C ALA A 169 2.91 -13.71 -21.39
N LEU A 170 3.61 -12.92 -22.23
CA LEU A 170 3.88 -11.51 -21.96
C LEU A 170 2.59 -10.68 -21.91
N MET A 171 1.66 -10.89 -22.86
CA MET A 171 0.36 -10.21 -22.86
C MET A 171 -0.46 -10.55 -21.61
N LYS A 172 -0.53 -11.83 -21.21
CA LYS A 172 -1.19 -12.22 -19.95
C LYS A 172 -0.54 -11.55 -18.74
N SER A 173 0.78 -11.50 -18.70
CA SER A 173 1.51 -10.84 -17.61
C SER A 173 1.23 -9.34 -17.55
N THR A 174 1.21 -8.65 -18.68
CA THR A 174 0.91 -7.21 -18.76
C THR A 174 -0.54 -6.90 -18.39
N LEU A 175 -1.49 -7.75 -18.80
CA LEU A 175 -2.90 -7.62 -18.42
C LEU A 175 -3.10 -7.82 -16.92
N LEU A 176 -2.47 -8.84 -16.34
CA LEU A 176 -2.50 -9.08 -14.89
C LEU A 176 -1.87 -7.92 -14.10
N ALA A 177 -0.74 -7.38 -14.57
CA ALA A 177 -0.14 -6.19 -13.96
C ALA A 177 -1.06 -4.96 -14.05
N GLY A 178 -1.77 -4.80 -15.18
CA GLY A 178 -2.77 -3.76 -15.37
C GLY A 178 -3.99 -3.91 -14.44
N GLU A 179 -4.55 -5.10 -14.31
CA GLU A 179 -5.67 -5.39 -13.39
C GLU A 179 -5.27 -5.13 -11.93
N ILE A 180 -4.06 -5.51 -11.54
CA ILE A 180 -3.53 -5.25 -10.19
C ILE A 180 -3.40 -3.75 -9.96
N ASN A 181 -2.78 -3.01 -10.89
CA ASN A 181 -2.65 -1.56 -10.76
C ASN A 181 -4.02 -0.86 -10.66
N LEU A 182 -5.03 -1.36 -11.39
CA LEU A 182 -6.39 -0.82 -11.32
C LEU A 182 -7.09 -1.16 -10.00
N SER A 183 -6.93 -2.38 -9.49
CA SER A 183 -7.47 -2.78 -8.17
C SER A 183 -6.76 -2.04 -7.03
N GLU A 184 -5.46 -1.80 -7.15
CA GLU A 184 -4.67 -0.99 -6.21
C GLU A 184 -5.06 0.49 -6.26
N LEU A 185 -5.41 1.02 -7.44
CA LEU A 185 -5.96 2.35 -7.60
C LEU A 185 -7.35 2.45 -6.96
N GLU A 186 -8.20 1.45 -7.14
CA GLU A 186 -9.52 1.38 -6.50
C GLU A 186 -9.39 1.35 -4.96
N LEU A 187 -8.50 0.53 -4.42
CA LEU A 187 -8.22 0.48 -2.98
C LEU A 187 -7.64 1.79 -2.44
N SER A 188 -6.73 2.44 -3.18
CA SER A 188 -6.19 3.75 -2.79
C SER A 188 -7.24 4.85 -2.83
N THR A 189 -8.13 4.81 -3.82
CA THR A 189 -9.22 5.77 -3.96
C THR A 189 -10.27 5.57 -2.86
N ASN A 190 -10.59 4.31 -2.53
CA ASN A 190 -11.48 3.97 -1.42
C ASN A 190 -10.88 4.39 -0.07
N SER A 191 -9.59 4.13 0.16
CA SER A 191 -8.83 4.63 1.31
C SER A 191 -8.88 6.15 1.42
N LEU A 192 -8.73 6.87 0.30
CA LEU A 192 -8.81 8.33 0.29
C LEU A 192 -10.23 8.81 0.58
N SER A 193 -11.25 8.13 0.06
CA SER A 193 -12.66 8.46 0.35
C SER A 193 -13.04 8.24 1.81
N SER A 194 -12.49 7.21 2.47
CA SER A 194 -12.63 6.99 3.91
C SER A 194 -11.73 7.92 4.75
N SER A 195 -10.61 8.37 4.17
CA SER A 195 -9.64 9.31 4.74
C SER A 195 -9.91 10.77 4.33
N ILE A 196 -11.12 11.10 3.88
CA ILE A 196 -11.67 12.44 4.04
C ILE A 196 -12.62 12.37 5.24
N PRO A 197 -12.14 12.21 6.49
CA PRO A 197 -13.04 12.20 7.63
C PRO A 197 -13.32 13.66 8.01
N VAL A 198 -14.55 13.91 8.45
CA VAL A 198 -14.96 14.56 9.72
C VAL A 198 -14.01 15.54 10.43
N SER A 199 -12.69 15.43 10.34
CA SER A 199 -11.69 16.35 10.91
C SER A 199 -11.83 17.79 10.41
N LEU A 200 -12.16 18.02 9.14
CA LEU A 200 -12.45 19.36 8.62
C LEU A 200 -13.72 19.95 9.24
N SER A 201 -14.74 19.12 9.48
CA SER A 201 -15.98 19.54 10.12
C SER A 201 -15.81 19.79 11.62
N SER A 202 -15.03 18.94 12.32
CA SER A 202 -14.75 19.09 13.74
C SER A 202 -13.79 20.24 14.03
N MET A 203 -12.80 20.49 13.16
CA MET A 203 -11.93 21.69 13.24
C MET A 203 -12.72 22.97 13.00
N ALA A 204 -13.65 22.98 12.04
CA ALA A 204 -14.51 24.13 11.79
C ALA A 204 -15.40 24.42 13.02
N MET A 205 -16.04 23.40 13.61
CA MET A 205 -16.83 23.55 14.83
C MET A 205 -15.99 24.01 16.04
N ALA A 206 -14.79 23.44 16.23
CA ALA A 206 -13.90 23.85 17.32
C ALA A 206 -13.45 25.32 17.18
N THR A 207 -13.15 25.75 15.94
CA THR A 207 -12.77 27.15 15.66
C THR A 207 -13.94 28.11 15.94
N THR A 208 -15.17 27.72 15.59
CA THR A 208 -16.37 28.52 15.91
C THR A 208 -16.61 28.63 17.41
N ILE A 209 -16.49 27.53 18.17
CA ILE A 209 -16.71 27.51 19.63
C ILE A 209 -15.66 28.36 20.36
N ILE A 210 -14.38 28.23 20.00
CA ILE A 210 -13.30 29.04 20.60
C ILE A 210 -13.57 30.53 20.35
N SER A 211 -13.94 30.88 19.12
CA SER A 211 -14.24 32.27 18.75
C SER A 211 -15.42 32.85 19.55
N SER A 212 -16.51 32.09 19.69
CA SER A 212 -17.68 32.50 20.49
C SER A 212 -17.34 32.67 21.97
N SER A 213 -16.57 31.76 22.56
CA SER A 213 -16.19 31.86 23.98
C SER A 213 -15.27 33.06 24.27
N CYS A 214 -14.38 33.42 23.33
CA CYS A 214 -13.54 34.60 23.47
C CYS A 214 -14.34 35.91 23.41
N ILE A 215 -15.39 35.96 22.58
CA ILE A 215 -16.30 37.10 22.50
C ILE A 215 -17.10 37.25 23.80
N GLU A 216 -17.62 36.15 24.35
CA GLU A 216 -18.33 36.17 25.64
C GLU A 216 -17.40 36.58 26.79
N SER A 217 -16.17 36.06 26.85
CA SER A 217 -15.22 36.41 27.90
C SER A 217 -14.80 37.89 27.85
N SER A 218 -14.61 38.45 26.65
CA SER A 218 -14.25 39.87 26.48
C SER A 218 -15.41 40.80 26.85
N THR A 219 -16.64 40.45 26.51
CA THR A 219 -17.84 41.22 26.91
C THR A 219 -18.10 41.15 28.41
N ILE A 220 -17.95 39.99 29.04
CA ILE A 220 -18.05 39.85 30.51
C ILE A 220 -16.99 40.71 31.21
N THR A 221 -15.75 40.70 30.71
CA THR A 221 -14.65 41.51 31.28
C THR A 221 -14.93 43.01 31.15
N SER A 222 -15.43 43.45 30.00
CA SER A 222 -15.81 44.85 29.77
C SER A 222 -16.98 45.28 30.67
N MET A 223 -18.00 44.43 30.82
CA MET A 223 -19.13 44.70 31.72
C MET A 223 -18.70 44.76 33.20
N ALA A 224 -17.81 43.86 33.62
CA ALA A 224 -17.26 43.89 34.98
C ALA A 224 -16.47 45.18 35.24
N SER A 225 -15.68 45.64 34.27
CA SER A 225 -14.94 46.91 34.37
C SER A 225 -15.89 48.11 34.50
N MET A 226 -16.92 48.20 33.66
CA MET A 226 -17.92 49.28 33.74
C MET A 226 -18.67 49.25 35.08
N ALA A 227 -19.02 48.07 35.58
CA ALA A 227 -19.67 47.94 36.88
C ALA A 227 -18.77 48.45 38.02
N THR A 228 -17.47 48.13 37.99
CA THR A 228 -16.53 48.65 38.99
C THR A 228 -16.41 50.18 38.93
N GLU A 229 -16.37 50.76 37.73
CA GLU A 229 -16.26 52.21 37.54
C GLU A 229 -17.49 52.95 38.08
N ILE A 230 -18.70 52.46 37.78
CA ILE A 230 -19.96 53.00 38.31
C ILE A 230 -19.99 52.93 39.85
N THR A 231 -19.57 51.79 40.43
CA THR A 231 -19.54 51.66 41.88
C THR A 231 -18.54 52.60 42.54
N THR A 232 -17.37 52.82 41.92
CA THR A 232 -16.39 53.77 42.43
C THR A 232 -16.92 55.19 42.37
N GLU A 233 -17.54 55.59 41.26
CA GLU A 233 -18.09 56.93 41.07
C GLU A 233 -19.20 57.23 42.09
N ALA A 234 -20.15 56.31 42.26
CA ALA A 234 -21.23 56.43 43.24
C ALA A 234 -20.71 56.54 44.69
N VAL A 235 -19.68 55.77 45.05
CA VAL A 235 -19.07 55.85 46.39
C VAL A 235 -18.37 57.20 46.59
N THR A 236 -17.65 57.71 45.59
CA THR A 236 -17.04 59.05 45.68
C THR A 236 -18.08 60.16 45.80
N GLU A 237 -19.20 60.08 45.09
CA GLU A 237 -20.26 61.10 45.16
C GLU A 237 -20.97 61.10 46.52
N ILE A 238 -21.26 59.91 47.08
CA ILE A 238 -21.81 59.78 48.44
C ILE A 238 -20.85 60.36 49.48
N LEU A 239 -19.56 60.04 49.39
CA LEU A 239 -18.55 60.60 50.31
C LEU A 239 -18.41 62.12 50.19
N HIS A 240 -18.54 62.66 48.98
CA HIS A 240 -18.52 64.10 48.76
C HIS A 240 -19.76 64.77 49.35
N GLN A 241 -20.94 64.17 49.23
CA GLN A 241 -22.17 64.70 49.80
C GLN A 241 -22.15 64.70 51.34
N ILE A 242 -21.68 63.61 51.97
CA ILE A 242 -21.52 63.53 53.43
C ILE A 242 -20.58 64.64 53.93
N ARG A 243 -19.44 64.84 53.26
CA ARG A 243 -18.48 65.89 53.64
C ARG A 243 -19.06 67.31 53.51
N LYS A 244 -20.02 67.51 52.60
CA LYS A 244 -20.68 68.80 52.38
C LYS A 244 -21.74 69.10 53.45
N ASP A 245 -22.33 68.07 54.03
CA ASP A 245 -23.35 68.18 55.09
C ASP A 245 -22.71 68.33 56.51
N GLU A 246 -21.40 68.09 56.65
CA GLU A 246 -20.64 68.25 57.90
C GLU A 246 -19.96 69.64 58.08
N LEU A 247 -20.11 70.56 57.11
CA LEU A 247 -19.54 71.93 57.11
C LEU A 247 -20.65 72.99 57.21
#